data_AF-A0A925WRN3-F1
#
_entry.id   AF-A0A925WRN3-F1
#
_cell.length_a   1.000
_cell.length_b   1.000
_cell.length_c   1.000
_cell.angle_alpha   90.00
_cell.angle_beta   90.00
_cell.angle_gamma   90.00
#
_symmetry.space_group_name_H-M   'P 1'
#
loop_
_entity.id
_entity.type
_entity.pdbx_description
1 polymer ?
#
loop_
_entity_poly.entity_id
_entity_poly.type
_entity_poly.pdbx_seq_one_letter_code
_entity_poly.pdbx_strand_id
1 'polypeptide(L)'
;MDTLTTTSENCAVHPDRPSAGDCAECGQPACLGCQMTVAGKTVCQSCVAAIRARVAGEMNASTVTGEPPPAPVLLQSQMSAPTLIPLTSTALGIGNVLGGLGLGFLAGIVSTAAWMAFFNQWNFNIAFFAIGVGWLIGVGVVKGSGGHGGNVMALLSAIMAFLFCAAGLLLTLSTDLWGIVFSLLSLFWGVQQAYRTPLHAQ
;
A
#
# COMPACT_ATOMS: atom_id res chain seq x y z
N MET A 1 -25.11 5.67 -2.80
CA MET A 1 -26.08 4.79 -3.48
C MET A 1 -25.61 3.39 -3.19
N ASP A 2 -26.02 2.87 -2.04
CA ASP A 2 -25.62 1.55 -1.56
C ASP A 2 -26.36 0.51 -2.39
N THR A 3 -25.59 -0.27 -3.15
CA THR A 3 -26.07 -1.42 -3.89
C THR A 3 -26.67 -2.40 -2.88
N LEU A 4 -27.99 -2.57 -2.90
CA LEU A 4 -28.69 -3.59 -2.14
C LEU A 4 -28.21 -4.95 -2.65
N THR A 5 -27.21 -5.51 -1.96
CA THR A 5 -26.81 -6.91 -2.13
C THR A 5 -28.02 -7.72 -1.66
N THR A 6 -28.79 -8.26 -2.61
CA THR A 6 -29.85 -9.21 -2.33
C THR A 6 -29.19 -10.50 -1.85
N THR A 7 -28.84 -10.57 -0.57
CA THR A 7 -28.38 -11.78 0.09
C THR A 7 -29.50 -12.80 -0.04
N SER A 8 -29.30 -13.81 -0.88
CA SER A 8 -30.26 -14.90 -1.01
C SER A 8 -30.46 -15.55 0.35
N GLU A 9 -31.69 -15.49 0.87
CA GLU A 9 -32.00 -15.88 2.25
C GLU A 9 -31.77 -17.37 2.54
N ASN A 10 -31.72 -18.21 1.51
CA ASN A 10 -31.60 -19.65 1.64
C ASN A 10 -30.27 -20.18 1.09
N CYS A 11 -29.83 -21.32 1.65
CA CYS A 11 -28.62 -21.99 1.23
C CYS A 11 -28.74 -22.50 -0.22
N ALA A 12 -27.70 -22.28 -1.03
CA ALA A 12 -27.68 -22.72 -2.43
C ALA A 12 -27.79 -24.25 -2.60
N VAL A 13 -27.34 -25.02 -1.60
CA VAL A 13 -27.40 -26.49 -1.58
C VAL A 13 -28.68 -27.00 -0.92
N HIS A 14 -29.24 -26.24 0.03
CA HIS A 14 -30.42 -26.62 0.79
C HIS A 14 -31.43 -25.46 0.78
N PRO A 15 -32.33 -25.41 -0.20
CA PRO A 15 -33.32 -24.34 -0.34
C PRO A 15 -34.22 -24.17 0.90
N ASP A 16 -34.41 -25.26 1.66
CA ASP A 16 -35.25 -25.27 2.87
C ASP A 16 -34.54 -24.77 4.13
N ARG A 17 -33.25 -24.38 4.04
CA ARG A 17 -32.46 -23.94 5.18
C ARG A 17 -32.00 -22.49 5.01
N PRO A 18 -32.14 -21.66 6.06
CA PRO A 18 -31.68 -20.28 5.99
C PRO A 18 -30.15 -20.24 5.84
N SER A 19 -29.68 -19.31 5.03
CA SER A 19 -28.28 -18.96 4.91
C SER A 19 -27.79 -18.35 6.23
N ALA A 20 -26.63 -18.76 6.69
CA ALA A 20 -25.95 -18.12 7.82
C ALA A 20 -24.79 -17.21 7.35
N GLY A 21 -24.57 -17.10 6.04
CA GLY A 21 -23.52 -16.28 5.45
C GLY A 21 -23.14 -16.74 4.04
N ASP A 22 -22.39 -15.89 3.34
CA ASP A 22 -21.94 -16.16 1.97
C ASP A 22 -20.53 -16.76 1.96
N CYS A 23 -20.29 -17.67 1.02
CA CYS A 23 -18.97 -18.23 0.81
C CYS A 23 -18.00 -17.15 0.32
N ALA A 24 -16.87 -16.98 1.00
CA ALA A 24 -15.83 -16.00 0.63
C ALA A 24 -15.15 -16.29 -0.74
N GLU A 25 -15.32 -17.48 -1.29
CA GLU A 25 -14.70 -17.90 -2.57
C GLU A 25 -15.66 -17.73 -3.76
N CYS A 26 -16.89 -18.24 -3.67
CA CYS A 26 -17.86 -18.21 -4.78
C CYS A 26 -19.02 -17.22 -4.58
N GLY A 27 -19.15 -16.61 -3.40
CA GLY A 27 -20.24 -15.68 -3.07
C GLY A 27 -21.61 -16.34 -2.86
N GLN A 28 -21.73 -17.67 -2.93
CA GLN A 28 -23.01 -18.35 -2.75
C GLN A 28 -23.40 -18.45 -1.25
N PRO A 29 -24.70 -18.33 -0.93
CA PRO A 29 -25.21 -18.47 0.44
C PRO A 29 -25.07 -19.91 0.94
N ALA A 30 -24.59 -20.09 2.16
CA ALA A 30 -24.42 -21.38 2.81
C ALA A 30 -25.09 -21.41 4.19
N CYS A 31 -25.76 -22.51 4.54
CA CYS A 31 -26.26 -22.73 5.90
C CYS A 31 -25.12 -23.19 6.83
N LEU A 32 -25.32 -23.11 8.15
CA LEU A 32 -24.33 -23.51 9.18
C LEU A 32 -23.74 -24.92 8.97
N GLY A 33 -24.50 -25.85 8.39
CA GLY A 33 -24.01 -27.22 8.11
C GLY A 33 -23.14 -27.35 6.86
N CYS A 34 -23.27 -26.42 5.89
CA CYS A 34 -22.50 -26.42 4.65
C CYS A 34 -21.27 -25.51 4.71
N GLN A 35 -21.20 -24.64 5.72
CA GLN A 35 -20.08 -23.73 5.95
C GLN A 35 -18.92 -24.45 6.65
N MET A 36 -17.70 -24.13 6.23
CA MET A 36 -16.46 -24.53 6.89
C MET A 36 -15.53 -23.33 6.99
N THR A 37 -14.77 -23.24 8.08
CA THR A 37 -13.78 -22.19 8.27
C THR A 37 -12.41 -22.67 7.80
N VAL A 38 -11.84 -22.01 6.80
CA VAL A 38 -10.48 -22.29 6.30
C VAL A 38 -9.68 -20.99 6.38
N ALA A 39 -8.59 -20.99 7.14
CA ALA A 39 -7.74 -19.81 7.38
C ALA A 39 -8.54 -18.57 7.85
N GLY A 40 -9.53 -18.77 8.73
CA GLY A 40 -10.38 -17.69 9.27
C GLY A 40 -11.45 -17.16 8.32
N LYS A 41 -11.59 -17.72 7.12
CA LYS A 41 -12.65 -17.36 6.16
C LYS A 41 -13.72 -18.45 6.09
N THR A 42 -14.98 -18.03 6.01
CA THR A 42 -16.12 -18.92 5.82
C THR A 42 -16.22 -19.32 4.34
N VAL A 43 -16.18 -20.62 4.05
CA VAL A 43 -16.28 -21.18 2.70
C VAL A 43 -17.29 -22.32 2.64
N CYS A 44 -17.94 -22.52 1.50
CA CYS A 44 -18.86 -23.64 1.31
C CYS A 44 -18.08 -24.95 1.06
N GLN A 45 -18.71 -26.08 1.37
CA GLN A 45 -18.09 -27.41 1.25
C GLN A 45 -17.53 -27.72 -0.16
N SER A 46 -18.19 -27.26 -1.22
CA SER A 46 -17.70 -27.45 -2.60
C SER A 46 -16.40 -26.68 -2.87
N CYS A 47 -16.28 -25.45 -2.38
CA CYS A 47 -15.05 -24.66 -2.48
C CYS A 47 -13.92 -25.22 -1.61
N VAL A 48 -14.21 -25.86 -0.49
CA VAL A 48 -13.17 -26.48 0.37
C VAL A 48 -12.38 -27.54 -0.40
N ALA A 49 -13.05 -28.37 -1.22
CA ALA A 49 -12.36 -29.38 -2.02
C ALA A 49 -11.41 -28.75 -3.04
N ALA A 50 -11.85 -27.68 -3.71
CA ALA A 50 -11.01 -26.93 -4.65
C ALA A 50 -9.82 -26.26 -3.96
N ILE A 51 -10.01 -25.66 -2.78
CA ILE A 51 -8.93 -25.06 -1.98
C ILE A 51 -7.91 -26.13 -1.57
N ARG A 52 -8.35 -27.28 -1.07
CA ARG A 52 -7.47 -28.39 -0.68
C ARG A 52 -6.65 -28.92 -1.86
N ALA A 53 -7.26 -29.03 -3.04
CA ALA A 53 -6.57 -29.47 -4.25
C ALA A 53 -5.45 -28.48 -4.66
N ARG A 54 -5.70 -27.17 -4.57
CA ARG A 54 -4.68 -26.14 -4.86
C ARG A 54 -3.52 -26.18 -3.88
N VAL A 55 -3.81 -26.22 -2.58
CA VAL A 55 -2.78 -26.30 -1.53
C VAL A 55 -1.94 -27.57 -1.66
N ALA A 56 -2.57 -28.71 -1.94
CA ALA A 56 -1.85 -29.97 -2.18
C ALA A 56 -0.95 -29.89 -3.43
N GLY A 57 -1.39 -29.20 -4.49
CA GLY A 57 -0.56 -28.95 -5.68
C GLY A 57 0.67 -28.09 -5.38
N GLU A 58 0.51 -27.03 -4.60
CA GLU A 58 1.59 -26.12 -4.21
C GLU A 58 2.63 -26.82 -3.31
N MET A 59 2.19 -27.63 -2.35
CA MET A 59 3.10 -28.38 -1.47
C MET A 59 3.96 -29.39 -2.23
N ASN A 60 3.39 -30.04 -3.25
CA ASN A 60 4.13 -30.97 -4.10
C ASN A 60 5.11 -30.25 -5.05
N ALA A 61 4.77 -29.05 -5.51
CA ALA A 61 5.63 -28.26 -6.40
C ALA A 61 6.89 -27.72 -5.70
N SER A 62 6.85 -27.48 -4.39
CA SER A 62 8.00 -26.93 -3.64
C SER A 62 9.08 -27.95 -3.23
N THR A 63 8.96 -29.24 -3.58
CA THR A 63 9.94 -30.27 -3.17
C THR A 63 11.04 -30.54 -4.22
N VAL A 64 11.05 -29.89 -5.38
CA VAL A 64 12.04 -30.15 -6.44
C VAL A 64 13.00 -28.98 -6.62
N THR A 65 13.90 -28.76 -5.65
CA THR A 65 15.22 -28.13 -5.90
C THR A 65 16.24 -28.56 -4.85
N GLY A 66 16.34 -29.86 -4.60
CA GLY A 66 17.55 -30.46 -4.04
C GLY A 66 18.28 -31.14 -5.19
N GLU A 67 19.26 -30.47 -5.77
CA GLU A 67 20.14 -31.02 -6.81
C GLU A 67 21.09 -32.05 -6.18
N PRO A 68 21.02 -33.36 -6.51
CA PRO A 68 22.07 -34.30 -6.17
C PRO A 68 23.25 -34.14 -7.14
N PRO A 69 24.51 -34.25 -6.67
CA PRO A 69 25.70 -34.08 -7.52
C PRO A 69 25.72 -35.11 -8.68
N PRO A 70 26.21 -34.70 -9.87
CA PRO A 70 25.94 -35.38 -11.12
C PRO A 70 26.71 -36.70 -11.28
N ALA A 71 25.98 -37.76 -11.67
CA ALA A 71 26.54 -38.90 -12.38
C ALA A 71 25.87 -39.01 -13.76
N PRO A 72 26.63 -39.19 -14.85
CA PRO A 72 26.11 -39.13 -16.21
C PRO A 72 25.33 -40.41 -16.53
N VAL A 73 24.01 -40.30 -16.66
CA VAL A 73 23.18 -41.37 -17.21
C VAL A 73 22.53 -40.89 -18.50
N LEU A 74 22.81 -41.65 -19.55
CA LEU A 74 22.38 -41.43 -20.91
C LEU A 74 20.86 -41.59 -21.05
N LEU A 75 20.25 -40.58 -21.66
CA LEU A 75 19.07 -40.59 -22.52
C LEU A 75 18.18 -41.86 -22.50
N GLN A 76 16.95 -41.74 -21.99
CA GLN A 76 15.80 -42.37 -22.62
C GLN A 76 14.50 -41.58 -22.39
N SER A 77 14.27 -40.65 -23.33
CA SER A 77 13.01 -40.35 -24.01
C SER A 77 11.69 -40.73 -23.32
N GLN A 78 11.01 -39.76 -22.69
CA GLN A 78 9.56 -39.53 -22.84
C GLN A 78 9.25 -38.04 -22.59
N MET A 79 9.47 -37.26 -23.65
CA MET A 79 9.18 -35.84 -23.71
C MET A 79 7.67 -35.65 -23.94
N SER A 80 6.86 -35.78 -22.88
CA SER A 80 5.52 -35.16 -22.89
C SER A 80 5.75 -33.69 -22.62
N ALA A 81 5.59 -32.86 -23.65
CA ALA A 81 5.79 -31.43 -23.57
C ALA A 81 5.06 -30.87 -22.34
N PRO A 82 5.77 -30.17 -21.42
CA PRO A 82 5.08 -29.43 -20.38
C PRO A 82 4.14 -28.48 -21.12
N THR A 83 2.84 -28.69 -20.94
CA THR A 83 1.86 -27.68 -21.34
C THR A 83 2.25 -26.45 -20.54
N LEU A 84 2.90 -25.51 -21.22
CA LEU A 84 3.18 -24.19 -20.69
C LEU A 84 1.82 -23.64 -20.30
N ILE A 85 1.46 -23.78 -19.02
CA ILE A 85 0.38 -23.01 -18.44
C ILE A 85 0.84 -21.59 -18.72
N PRO A 86 0.16 -20.84 -19.60
CA PRO A 86 0.51 -19.45 -19.79
C PRO A 86 0.50 -18.87 -18.39
N LEU A 87 1.58 -18.22 -17.98
CA LEU A 87 1.48 -17.21 -16.94
C LEU A 87 0.49 -16.22 -17.51
N THR A 88 -0.79 -16.46 -17.25
CA THR A 88 -1.79 -15.43 -17.20
C THR A 88 -1.24 -14.55 -16.10
N SER A 89 -0.44 -13.57 -16.54
CA SER A 89 -0.18 -12.35 -15.82
C SER A 89 -1.49 -12.05 -15.15
N THR A 90 -1.57 -12.34 -13.84
CA THR A 90 -2.66 -11.89 -13.00
C THR A 90 -2.67 -10.42 -13.31
N ALA A 91 -3.66 -10.01 -14.11
CA ALA A 91 -3.68 -8.71 -14.71
C ALA A 91 -3.61 -7.78 -13.53
N LEU A 92 -2.39 -7.30 -13.26
CA LEU A 92 -2.10 -6.36 -12.22
C LEU A 92 -2.76 -5.15 -12.81
N GLY A 93 -4.06 -5.02 -12.57
CA GLY A 93 -4.94 -4.20 -13.37
C GLY A 93 -4.33 -2.83 -13.30
N ILE A 94 -3.67 -2.41 -14.39
CA ILE A 94 -2.85 -1.20 -14.39
C ILE A 94 -3.76 -0.04 -13.97
N GLY A 95 -5.05 -0.11 -14.31
CA GLY A 95 -6.09 0.79 -13.85
C GLY A 95 -6.28 0.88 -12.33
N ASN A 96 -6.16 -0.21 -11.58
CA ASN A 96 -6.29 -0.20 -10.11
C ASN A 96 -5.04 0.36 -9.43
N VAL A 97 -3.85 0.05 -9.96
CA VAL A 97 -2.59 0.61 -9.44
C VAL A 97 -2.51 2.10 -9.72
N LEU A 98 -2.85 2.53 -10.95
CA LEU A 98 -2.90 3.96 -11.30
C LEU A 98 -3.96 4.70 -10.49
N GLY A 99 -5.12 4.09 -10.27
CA GLY A 99 -6.19 4.65 -9.45
C GLY A 99 -5.75 4.88 -8.01
N GLY A 100 -5.08 3.89 -7.40
CA GLY A 100 -4.52 4.02 -6.06
C GLY A 100 -3.43 5.08 -5.95
N LEU A 101 -2.54 5.16 -6.95
CA LEU A 101 -1.46 6.15 -6.98
C LEU A 101 -2.01 7.58 -7.13
N GLY A 102 -3.01 7.77 -8.00
CA GLY A 102 -3.66 9.06 -8.22
C GLY A 102 -4.40 9.56 -6.97
N LEU A 103 -5.12 8.67 -6.28
CA LEU A 103 -5.79 9.00 -5.01
C LEU A 103 -4.79 9.34 -3.91
N GLY A 104 -3.68 8.60 -3.83
CA GLY A 104 -2.59 8.90 -2.90
C GLY A 104 -1.95 10.26 -3.14
N PHE A 105 -1.74 10.64 -4.40
CA PHE A 105 -1.15 11.93 -4.76
C PHE A 105 -2.08 13.11 -4.41
N LEU A 106 -3.38 12.99 -4.73
CA LEU A 106 -4.38 14.01 -4.36
C LEU A 106 -4.50 14.15 -2.84
N ALA A 107 -4.52 13.03 -2.10
CA ALA A 107 -4.51 13.06 -0.65
C ALA A 107 -3.25 13.77 -0.10
N GLY A 108 -2.08 13.51 -0.70
CA GLY A 108 -0.84 14.21 -0.39
C GLY A 108 -0.95 15.72 -0.55
N ILE A 109 -1.41 16.21 -1.71
CA ILE A 109 -1.58 17.65 -1.97
C ILE A 109 -2.54 18.29 -0.98
N VAL A 110 -3.71 17.68 -0.76
CA VAL A 110 -4.70 18.20 0.19
C VAL A 110 -4.12 18.24 1.60
N SER A 111 -3.36 17.22 1.99
CA SER A 111 -2.71 17.18 3.30
C SER A 111 -1.65 18.27 3.45
N THR A 112 -0.86 18.57 2.42
CA THR A 112 0.12 19.68 2.44
C THR A 112 -0.57 21.05 2.50
N ALA A 113 -1.66 21.25 1.76
CA ALA A 113 -2.42 22.51 1.81
C ALA A 113 -3.07 22.71 3.20
N ALA A 114 -3.67 21.65 3.75
CA ALA A 114 -4.23 21.67 5.10
C ALA A 114 -3.13 21.96 6.15
N TRP A 115 -1.94 21.38 5.98
CA TRP A 115 -0.78 21.65 6.83
C TRP A 115 -0.42 23.14 6.84
N MET A 116 -0.27 23.76 5.67
CA MET A 116 0.09 25.18 5.56
C MET A 116 -0.93 26.09 6.26
N ALA A 117 -2.22 25.76 6.19
CA ALA A 117 -3.27 26.49 6.89
C ALA A 117 -3.23 26.27 8.41
N PHE A 118 -2.93 25.06 8.87
CA PHE A 118 -2.90 24.71 10.30
C PHE A 118 -1.66 25.24 11.02
N PHE A 119 -0.49 25.18 10.35
CA PHE A 119 0.79 25.61 10.91
C PHE A 119 0.78 27.09 11.30
N ASN A 120 0.16 27.91 10.47
CA ASN A 120 0.11 29.35 10.66
C ASN A 120 -0.72 29.77 11.88
N GLN A 121 -1.59 28.87 12.36
CA GLN A 121 -2.59 29.22 13.37
C GLN A 121 -2.28 28.61 14.76
N TRP A 122 -1.52 27.51 14.86
CA TRP A 122 -1.46 26.73 16.11
C TRP A 122 -0.07 26.41 16.68
N ASN A 123 1.05 26.71 16.00
CA ASN A 123 2.42 26.44 16.50
C ASN A 123 2.60 25.03 17.13
N PHE A 124 1.92 24.02 16.59
CA PHE A 124 1.94 22.67 17.16
C PHE A 124 3.20 21.90 16.74
N ASN A 125 3.64 20.99 17.61
CA ASN A 125 4.80 20.11 17.39
C ASN A 125 4.63 19.29 16.08
N ILE A 126 5.58 19.48 15.15
CA ILE A 126 5.66 18.86 13.81
C ILE A 126 5.46 17.34 13.83
N ALA A 127 5.89 16.69 14.92
CA ALA A 127 5.94 15.24 15.02
C ALA A 127 4.58 14.54 14.95
N PHE A 128 3.53 15.07 15.61
CA PHE A 128 2.24 14.38 15.69
C PHE A 128 1.50 14.36 14.35
N PHE A 129 1.60 15.45 13.59
CA PHE A 129 0.96 15.57 12.29
C PHE A 129 1.61 14.65 11.25
N ALA A 130 2.95 14.56 11.24
CA ALA A 130 3.67 13.63 10.36
C ALA A 130 3.26 12.17 10.61
N ILE A 131 3.09 11.78 11.87
CA ILE A 131 2.63 10.43 12.26
C ILE A 131 1.18 10.20 11.78
N GLY A 132 0.28 11.17 11.99
CA GLY A 132 -1.12 11.05 11.57
C GLY A 132 -1.29 10.95 10.05
N VAL A 133 -0.56 11.77 9.30
CA VAL A 133 -0.57 11.73 7.82
C VAL A 133 0.02 10.43 7.31
N GLY A 134 1.16 10.00 7.85
CA GLY A 134 1.79 8.72 7.49
C GLY A 134 0.88 7.52 7.75
N TRP A 135 0.17 7.52 8.88
CA TRP A 135 -0.81 6.49 9.21
C TRP A 135 -2.00 6.47 8.23
N LEU A 136 -2.56 7.64 7.89
CA LEU A 136 -3.66 7.77 6.94
C LEU A 136 -3.30 7.24 5.55
N ILE A 137 -2.11 7.61 5.06
CA ILE A 137 -1.59 7.12 3.77
C ILE A 137 -1.40 5.59 3.83
N GLY A 138 -0.78 5.07 4.88
CA GLY A 138 -0.56 3.64 5.05
C GLY A 138 -1.87 2.83 5.05
N VAL A 139 -2.89 3.30 5.78
CA VAL A 139 -4.22 2.67 5.81
C VAL A 139 -4.89 2.72 4.43
N GLY A 140 -4.79 3.85 3.72
CA GLY A 140 -5.32 4.01 2.37
C GLY A 140 -4.73 3.02 1.37
N VAL A 141 -3.40 2.86 1.38
CA VAL A 141 -2.69 1.92 0.51
C VAL A 141 -3.06 0.47 0.82
N VAL A 142 -3.07 0.09 2.11
CA VAL A 142 -3.41 -1.29 2.52
C VAL A 142 -4.85 -1.63 2.12
N LYS A 143 -5.80 -0.74 2.38
CA LYS A 143 -7.22 -0.98 2.06
C LYS A 143 -7.48 -0.95 0.56
N GLY A 144 -6.80 -0.08 -0.19
CA GLY A 144 -6.91 0.01 -1.66
C GLY A 144 -6.31 -1.17 -2.42
N SER A 145 -5.32 -1.86 -1.84
CA SER A 145 -4.65 -3.01 -2.48
C SER A 145 -5.41 -4.34 -2.42
N GLY A 146 -6.60 -4.39 -1.81
CA GLY A 146 -7.43 -5.62 -1.78
C GLY A 146 -6.80 -6.80 -1.04
N GLY A 147 -5.85 -6.54 -0.13
CA GLY A 147 -5.28 -7.54 0.77
C GLY A 147 -4.26 -8.52 0.17
N HIS A 148 -3.96 -8.45 -1.14
CA HIS A 148 -3.00 -9.33 -1.80
C HIS A 148 -1.72 -8.55 -2.16
N GLY A 149 -0.64 -8.72 -1.37
CA GLY A 149 0.66 -8.07 -1.60
C GLY A 149 1.02 -6.93 -0.63
N GLY A 150 0.32 -6.82 0.50
CA GLY A 150 0.38 -5.67 1.43
C GLY A 150 1.79 -5.28 1.90
N ASN A 151 2.72 -6.22 2.09
CA ASN A 151 4.04 -5.90 2.65
C ASN A 151 4.95 -5.14 1.68
N VAL A 152 4.90 -5.46 0.38
CA VAL A 152 5.76 -4.79 -0.62
C VAL A 152 5.27 -3.38 -0.87
N MET A 153 3.95 -3.20 -0.98
CA MET A 153 3.35 -1.87 -1.16
C MET A 153 3.47 -1.01 0.10
N ALA A 154 3.35 -1.61 1.29
CA ALA A 154 3.62 -0.91 2.54
C ALA A 154 5.08 -0.43 2.61
N LEU A 155 6.04 -1.27 2.24
CA LEU A 155 7.46 -0.90 2.21
C LEU A 155 7.73 0.25 1.23
N LEU A 156 7.18 0.18 0.01
CA LEU A 156 7.32 1.25 -0.98
C LEU A 156 6.70 2.57 -0.49
N SER A 157 5.53 2.50 0.15
CA SER A 157 4.89 3.68 0.74
C SER A 157 5.71 4.27 1.89
N ALA A 158 6.35 3.43 2.72
CA ALA A 158 7.20 3.87 3.81
C ALA A 158 8.48 4.54 3.29
N ILE A 159 9.10 3.98 2.25
CA ILE A 159 10.28 4.58 1.60
C ILE A 159 9.91 5.94 1.00
N MET A 160 8.79 6.03 0.28
CA MET A 160 8.33 7.30 -0.27
C MET A 160 8.03 8.32 0.84
N ALA A 161 7.32 7.93 1.89
CA ALA A 161 7.05 8.81 3.02
C ALA A 161 8.35 9.31 3.68
N PHE A 162 9.34 8.45 3.84
CA PHE A 162 10.66 8.83 4.37
C PHE A 162 11.38 9.83 3.47
N LEU A 163 11.37 9.62 2.15
CA LEU A 163 11.97 10.54 1.17
C LEU A 163 11.29 11.91 1.18
N PHE A 164 9.95 11.94 1.24
CA PHE A 164 9.20 13.20 1.37
C PHE A 164 9.51 13.91 2.69
N CYS A 165 9.63 13.18 3.79
CA CYS A 165 10.00 13.74 5.09
C CYS A 165 11.42 14.32 5.07
N ALA A 166 12.39 13.61 4.48
CA ALA A 166 13.76 14.07 4.32
C ALA A 166 13.86 15.31 3.42
N ALA A 167 13.13 15.33 2.30
CA ALA A 167 13.06 16.49 1.41
C ALA A 167 12.43 17.70 2.09
N GLY A 168 11.36 17.51 2.85
CA GLY A 168 10.74 18.57 3.66
C GLY A 168 11.71 19.17 4.67
N LEU A 169 12.45 18.33 5.40
CA LEU A 169 13.48 18.78 6.33
C LEU A 169 14.58 19.60 5.62
N LEU A 170 15.03 19.12 4.45
CA LEU A 170 16.06 19.81 3.66
C LEU A 170 15.58 21.19 3.19
N LEU A 171 14.32 21.29 2.76
CA LEU A 171 13.72 22.55 2.35
C LEU A 171 13.62 23.53 3.52
N THR A 172 13.16 23.09 4.70
CA THR A 172 13.10 23.96 5.89
C THR A 172 14.48 24.45 6.31
N LEU A 173 15.49 23.56 6.32
CA LEU A 173 16.87 23.96 6.60
C LEU A 173 17.38 24.96 5.57
N SER A 174 17.01 24.79 4.29
CA SER A 174 17.37 25.74 3.25
C SER A 174 16.75 27.12 3.47
N THR A 175 15.47 27.20 3.86
CA THR A 175 14.80 28.49 4.10
C THR A 175 15.37 29.22 5.31
N ASP A 176 15.72 28.50 6.37
CA ASP A 176 16.36 29.08 7.56
C ASP A 176 17.75 29.62 7.24
N LEU A 177 18.53 28.88 6.45
CA LEU A 177 19.84 29.32 5.95
C LEU A 177 19.74 30.62 5.15
N TRP A 178 18.78 30.72 4.23
CA TRP A 178 18.54 31.95 3.48
C TRP A 178 18.15 33.12 4.39
N GLY A 179 17.29 32.89 5.39
CA GLY A 179 16.90 33.92 6.37
C GLY A 179 18.09 34.48 7.16
N ILE A 180 19.02 33.61 7.58
CA ILE A 180 20.26 34.01 8.26
C ILE A 180 21.14 34.83 7.32
N VAL A 181 21.33 34.38 6.08
CA VAL A 181 22.14 35.10 5.08
C VAL A 181 21.58 36.49 4.81
N PHE A 182 20.27 36.63 4.62
CA PHE A 182 19.62 37.93 4.44
C PHE A 182 19.77 38.84 5.66
N SER A 183 19.66 38.28 6.86
CA SER A 183 19.86 39.03 8.10
C SER A 183 21.28 39.58 8.20
N LEU A 184 22.30 38.76 7.90
CA LEU A 184 23.70 39.19 7.90
C LEU A 184 23.99 40.26 6.83
N LEU A 185 23.44 40.10 5.62
CA LEU A 185 23.54 41.10 4.56
C LEU A 185 22.93 42.44 4.96
N SER A 186 21.77 42.42 5.62
CA SER A 186 21.10 43.63 6.10
C SER A 186 21.92 44.37 7.17
N LEU A 187 22.54 43.62 8.09
CA LEU A 187 23.43 44.17 9.12
C LEU A 187 24.68 44.78 8.49
N PHE A 188 25.29 44.09 7.55
CA PHE A 188 26.47 44.58 6.83
C PHE A 188 26.15 45.88 6.08
N TRP A 189 25.00 45.95 5.41
CA TRP A 189 24.54 47.16 4.73
C TRP A 189 24.29 48.31 5.70
N GLY A 190 23.66 48.05 6.85
CA GLY A 190 23.44 49.05 7.90
C GLY A 190 24.75 49.61 8.46
N VAL A 191 25.75 48.76 8.68
CA VAL A 191 27.09 49.19 9.10
C VAL A 191 27.76 50.06 8.04
N GLN A 192 27.69 49.67 6.77
CA GLN A 192 28.24 50.47 5.66
C GLN A 192 27.58 51.86 5.55
N GLN A 193 26.27 51.95 5.78
CA GLN A 193 25.56 53.24 5.80
C GLN A 193 26.03 54.13 6.95
N ALA A 194 26.23 53.56 8.15
CA ALA A 194 26.71 54.32 9.32
C ALA A 194 28.13 54.90 9.11
N TYR A 195 29.01 54.20 8.39
CA TYR A 195 30.33 54.73 8.04
C TYR A 195 30.29 55.81 6.94
N ARG A 196 29.28 55.80 6.07
CA ARG A 196 29.16 56.76 4.96
C ARG A 196 28.55 58.08 5.37
N THR A 197 27.83 58.19 6.49
CA THR A 197 27.30 59.47 6.96
C THR A 197 28.45 60.35 7.44
N PRO A 198 28.85 61.40 6.68
CA PRO A 198 29.97 62.24 7.08
C PRO A 198 29.55 63.12 8.26
N LEU A 199 30.47 63.33 9.20
CA LEU A 199 30.37 64.20 10.38
C LEU A 199 30.29 65.70 10.02
N HIS A 200 29.50 66.08 9.00
CA HIS A 200 29.36 67.47 8.52
C HIS A 200 28.23 68.23 9.23
N ALA A 201 28.14 68.11 10.54
CA ALA A 201 27.21 68.90 11.34
C ALA A 201 27.85 69.34 12.65
N GLN A 202 29.01 70.01 12.58
CA GLN A 202 29.49 70.95 13.60
C GLN A 202 30.25 72.08 12.93
#